data_AF-A0A920LYZ3-F1
#
_entry.id   AF-A0A920LYZ3-F1
#
_cell.length_a   1.000
_cell.length_b   1.000
_cell.length_c   1.000
_cell.angle_alpha   90.00
_cell.angle_beta   90.00
_cell.angle_gamma   90.00
#
_symmetry.space_group_name_H-M   'P 1'
#
loop_
_entity.id
_entity.type
_entity.pdbx_description
1 polymer ?
#
loop_
_entity_poly.entity_id
_entity_poly.type
_entity_poly.pdbx_seq_one_letter_code
_entity_poly.pdbx_strand_id
1 'polypeptide(L)' 'MCQDTGTAIILAKKGVNIITSGKDAYYLSQGVYKCYLKNNLRYSQVAAKSMYEEKNTKNNLPAQIDIYSEGKK' A
#
# COMPACT_ATOMS: atom_id res chain seq x y z
N MET A 1 9.44 -10.62 -15.86
CA MET A 1 8.40 -9.58 -15.67
C MET A 1 7.04 -10.21 -15.95
N CYS A 2 6.01 -9.93 -15.15
CA CYS A 2 4.69 -10.58 -15.22
C CYS A 2 3.58 -9.55 -15.50
N GLN A 3 2.50 -9.97 -16.15
CA GLN A 3 1.31 -9.13 -16.39
C GLN A 3 0.52 -8.85 -15.11
N ASP A 4 0.51 -9.79 -14.16
CA ASP A 4 0.05 -9.51 -12.81
C ASP A 4 1.18 -8.85 -12.03
N THR A 5 1.02 -7.55 -11.79
CA THR A 5 1.98 -6.75 -11.02
C THR A 5 1.80 -6.91 -9.51
N GLY A 6 0.80 -7.70 -9.10
CA GLY A 6 0.62 -8.17 -7.72
C GLY A 6 -0.01 -7.15 -6.78
N THR A 7 -0.08 -7.55 -5.51
CA THR A 7 -0.50 -6.69 -4.38
C THR A 7 0.71 -5.98 -3.81
N ALA A 8 0.59 -4.68 -3.55
CA ALA A 8 1.64 -3.94 -2.85
C ALA A 8 1.65 -4.30 -1.37
N ILE A 9 2.77 -4.85 -0.88
CA ILE A 9 3.00 -5.22 0.52
C ILE A 9 4.21 -4.44 1.04
N ILE A 10 4.05 -3.78 2.18
CA ILE A 10 5.10 -2.99 2.83
C ILE A 10 5.20 -3.43 4.29
N LEU A 11 6.32 -4.06 4.62
CA LEU A 11 6.71 -4.34 5.99
C LEU A 11 7.79 -3.34 6.39
N ALA A 12 7.52 -2.51 7.40
CA ALA A 12 8.46 -1.52 7.88
C ALA A 12 8.73 -1.70 9.38
N LYS A 13 9.94 -1.33 9.79
CA LYS A 13 10.32 -1.20 11.20
C LYS A 13 10.80 0.22 11.43
N LYS A 14 10.16 0.92 12.34
CA LYS A 14 10.41 2.33 12.65
C LYS A 14 11.13 2.43 13.99
N GLY A 15 12.34 2.96 13.96
CA GLY A 15 13.14 3.22 15.15
C GLY A 15 12.42 4.15 16.12
N VAL A 16 12.52 3.91 17.44
CA VAL A 16 11.90 4.76 18.48
C VAL A 16 12.31 6.23 18.41
N ASN A 17 13.51 6.52 17.89
CA ASN A 17 14.03 7.87 17.72
C ASN A 17 13.77 8.47 16.33
N ILE A 18 13.06 7.75 15.45
CA ILE A 18 12.69 8.24 14.12
C ILE A 18 11.30 8.86 14.20
N ILE A 19 11.27 10.18 14.18
CA ILE A 19 10.03 10.96 14.24
C ILE A 19 9.63 11.34 12.82
N THR A 20 8.40 10.99 12.44
CA THR A 20 7.78 11.41 11.18
C THR A 20 6.47 12.15 11.50
N SER A 21 5.74 12.58 10.49
CA SER A 21 4.44 13.27 10.69
C SER A 21 3.32 12.37 11.25
N GLY A 22 3.60 11.10 11.61
CA GLY A 22 2.62 10.14 12.10
C GLY A 22 1.66 9.59 11.03
N LYS A 23 1.84 9.96 9.76
CA LYS A 23 1.00 9.56 8.62
C LYS A 23 1.74 8.62 7.66
N ASP A 24 2.61 7.76 8.20
CA ASP A 24 3.52 6.91 7.43
C ASP A 24 2.77 6.04 6.41
N ALA A 25 1.71 5.34 6.84
CA ALA A 25 0.90 4.49 5.97
C ALA A 25 0.24 5.26 4.82
N TYR A 26 -0.19 6.50 5.06
CA TYR A 26 -0.75 7.36 4.01
C TYR A 26 0.32 7.72 2.97
N TYR A 27 1.48 8.20 3.40
CA TYR A 27 2.54 8.59 2.45
C TYR A 27 3.11 7.39 1.68
N LEU A 28 3.20 6.21 2.31
CA LEU A 28 3.54 4.96 1.65
C LEU A 28 2.49 4.57 0.60
N SER A 29 1.20 4.64 0.95
CA SER A 29 0.10 4.39 0.02
C SER A 29 0.11 5.38 -1.16
N GLN A 30 0.44 6.65 -0.92
CA GLN A 30 0.60 7.65 -1.97
C GLN A 30 1.76 7.34 -2.92
N GLY A 31 2.83 6.73 -2.40
CA GLY A 31 3.93 6.22 -3.22
C GLY A 31 3.49 5.08 -4.14
N VAL A 32 2.77 4.09 -3.58
CA VAL A 32 2.18 2.98 -4.34
C VAL A 32 1.24 3.51 -5.42
N TYR A 33 0.31 4.39 -5.05
CA TYR A 33 -0.61 5.04 -6.00
C TYR A 33 0.13 5.68 -7.17
N LYS A 34 1.16 6.50 -6.89
CA LYS A 34 1.96 7.16 -7.92
C LYS A 34 2.68 6.17 -8.83
N CYS A 35 3.20 5.08 -8.28
CA CYS A 35 3.87 4.03 -9.06
C CYS A 35 2.90 3.38 -10.05
N TYR A 36 1.73 2.96 -9.57
CA TYR A 36 0.70 2.33 -10.40
C TYR A 36 0.07 3.30 -11.41
N LEU A 37 -0.03 4.59 -11.07
CA LEU A 37 -0.56 5.61 -11.98
C LEU A 37 0.41 6.00 -13.10
N LYS A 38 1.71 6.11 -12.80
CA LYS A 38 2.71 6.67 -13.73
C LYS A 38 3.35 5.63 -14.65
N ASN A 39 3.17 4.34 -14.35
CA ASN A 39 3.80 3.25 -15.08
C ASN A 39 2.74 2.33 -15.69
N ASN A 40 3.16 1.52 -16.66
CA ASN A 40 2.29 0.55 -17.33
C ASN A 40 2.12 -0.72 -16.48
N LEU A 41 1.53 -0.56 -15.29
CA LEU A 41 1.24 -1.64 -14.35
C LEU A 41 -0.26 -1.97 -14.31
N ARG A 42 -0.63 -3.10 -13.69
CA ARG A 42 -2.03 -3.56 -13.63
C ARG A 42 -2.68 -3.18 -12.30
N TYR A 43 -3.94 -2.73 -12.35
CA TYR A 43 -4.77 -2.57 -11.15
C TYR A 43 -5.48 -3.90 -10.83
N SER A 44 -4.92 -4.67 -9.89
CA SER A 44 -5.37 -6.00 -9.49
C SER A 44 -6.30 -6.00 -8.27
N GLN A 45 -6.37 -4.93 -7.49
CA GLN A 45 -7.23 -4.88 -6.28
C GLN A 45 -8.72 -4.68 -6.61
N VAL A 46 -9.58 -5.48 -5.98
CA VAL A 46 -11.04 -5.40 -6.03
C VAL A 46 -11.59 -5.11 -4.64
N ALA A 47 -12.44 -4.08 -4.53
CA ALA A 47 -13.11 -3.72 -3.30
C ALA A 47 -14.53 -4.30 -3.30
N ALA A 48 -14.89 -4.99 -2.22
CA ALA A 48 -16.26 -5.44 -1.99
C ALA A 48 -17.15 -4.24 -1.63
N LYS A 49 -18.28 -4.11 -2.32
CA LYS A 49 -19.35 -3.15 -2.02
C LYS A 49 -20.51 -3.80 -1.26
N SER A 50 -20.76 -5.07 -1.54
CA SER A 50 -21.70 -5.94 -0.82
C SER A 50 -21.14 -7.36 -0.80
N MET A 51 -21.90 -8.32 -0.27
CA MET A 51 -21.47 -9.72 -0.24
C MET A 51 -21.21 -10.32 -1.63
N TYR A 52 -21.84 -9.77 -2.68
CA TYR A 52 -21.72 -10.29 -4.06
C TYR A 52 -21.31 -9.23 -5.08
N GLU A 53 -21.31 -7.94 -4.73
CA GLU A 53 -20.89 -6.87 -5.62
C GLU A 53 -19.46 -6.45 -5.30
N GLU A 54 -18.59 -6.50 -6.30
CA GLU A 54 -17.21 -6.04 -6.22
C GLU A 54 -16.91 -5.00 -7.31
N LYS A 55 -15.95 -4.12 -7.05
CA LYS A 55 -15.47 -3.15 -8.04
C LYS A 55 -13.96 -3.00 -7.93
N ASN A 56 -13.29 -3.04 -9.07
CA ASN A 56 -11.86 -2.72 -9.14
C ASN A 56 -11.61 -1.30 -8.64
N THR A 57 -10.56 -1.13 -7.83
CA THR A 57 -10.23 0.17 -7.22
C THR A 57 -9.59 1.16 -8.18
N LYS A 58 -9.18 0.69 -9.38
CA LYS A 58 -8.58 1.46 -10.48
C LYS A 58 -7.26 2.16 -10.13
N ASN A 59 -6.62 1.72 -9.05
CA ASN A 59 -5.35 2.30 -8.60
C ASN A 59 -4.46 1.30 -7.85
N ASN A 60 -4.85 0.02 -7.83
CA ASN A 60 -4.20 -1.07 -7.10
C ASN A 60 -4.05 -0.87 -5.58
N LEU A 61 -4.85 0.01 -4.98
CA LEU A 61 -4.98 0.14 -3.53
C LEU A 61 -6.20 -0.64 -3.02
N PRO A 62 -6.25 -1.01 -1.73
CA PRO A 62 -5.26 -0.73 -0.67
C PRO A 62 -3.96 -1.54 -0.81
N ALA A 63 -2.86 -0.98 -0.30
CA ALA A 63 -1.65 -1.73 -0.04
C ALA A 63 -1.73 -2.35 1.36
N GLN A 64 -1.13 -3.52 1.56
CA GLN A 64 -0.90 -4.04 2.90
C GLN A 64 0.31 -3.32 3.51
N ILE A 65 0.13 -2.64 4.64
CA ILE A 65 1.19 -1.84 5.27
C ILE A 65 1.24 -2.16 6.76
N ASP A 66 2.32 -2.81 7.16
CA ASP A 66 2.59 -3.21 8.55
C ASP A 66 3.85 -2.47 9.03
N ILE A 67 3.70 -1.59 10.02
CA ILE A 67 4.80 -0.78 10.57
C ILE A 67 5.01 -1.12 12.05
N TYR A 68 6.12 -1.79 12.36
CA TYR A 68 6.50 -2.15 13.72
C TYR A 68 7.37 -1.07 14.35
N SER A 69 7.26 -0.88 15.67
CA SER A 69 8.23 -0.08 16.43
C SER A 69 9.45 -0.94 16.76
N GLU A 70 10.65 -0.43 16.52
CA GLU A 70 11.92 -1.12 16.81
C GLU A 70 12.85 -0.24 17.65
N GLY A 71 13.54 -0.85 18.62
CA GLY A 71 14.47 -0.18 19.53
C GLY A 71 13.99 -0.15 20.98
N LYS A 72 14.95 -0.10 21.91
CA LYS A 72 14.72 0.13 23.33
C LYS A 72 14.96 1.61 23.63
N LYS A 73 14.14 2.19 24.53
CA LYS A 73 14.43 3.51 25.10
C LYS A 73 15.68 3.45 25.95
#